data_AF-A0A938F162-F1
#
_entry.id   AF-A0A938F162-F1
#
_cell.length_a   1.000
_cell.length_b   1.000
_cell.length_c   1.000
_cell.angle_alpha   90.00
_cell.angle_beta   90.00
_cell.angle_gamma   90.00
#
_symmetry.space_group_name_H-M   'P 1'
#
loop_
_entity.id
_entity.type
_entity.pdbx_description
1 polymer ?
#
loop_
_entity_poly.entity_id
_entity_poly.type
_entity_poly.pdbx_seq_one_letter_code
_entity_poly.pdbx_strand_id
1 'polypeptide(L)'
;MKNLTKSKVLGKVLFPSQTIKNRVTELGKVITEDYRDRDSDLLLISVLRGGVFFFTDILRSIDLELSIDFMGISTYQSTDLKSTGVVKITKDLEEPIEGKDIIIVEDIIDTGLTISYLLRNLKSRYPNNIEICTLLDRNVRRIADIKIKYIGFTIGEQFVVGYGLDYKQKYRNLESIYELKIDMVKKDIEAIQSNLSNKK
;
A
#
# COMPACT_ATOMS: atom_id res chain seq x y z
N MET A 1 -11.27 -19.62 -12.24
CA MET A 1 -10.24 -18.59 -12.45
C MET A 1 -10.85 -17.40 -13.17
N LYS A 2 -10.70 -16.17 -12.66
CA LYS A 2 -11.24 -14.94 -13.30
C LYS A 2 -10.60 -14.78 -14.69
N ASN A 3 -11.38 -14.42 -15.73
CA ASN A 3 -10.89 -14.23 -17.11
C ASN A 3 -9.71 -13.22 -17.24
N LEU A 4 -9.54 -12.36 -16.23
CA LEU A 4 -8.46 -11.38 -16.12
C LEU A 4 -7.06 -12.00 -16.10
N THR A 5 -6.88 -13.22 -15.59
CA THR A 5 -5.56 -13.88 -15.49
C THR A 5 -5.06 -14.42 -16.83
N LYS A 6 -5.89 -14.44 -17.88
CA LYS A 6 -5.50 -14.84 -19.25
C LYS A 6 -4.91 -13.67 -20.06
N SER A 7 -4.74 -12.50 -19.46
CA SER A 7 -4.22 -11.32 -20.13
C SER A 7 -2.72 -11.42 -20.41
N LYS A 8 -2.28 -11.12 -21.64
CA LYS A 8 -0.86 -11.16 -22.04
C LYS A 8 0.03 -10.18 -21.26
N VAL A 9 -0.55 -9.13 -20.65
CA VAL A 9 0.19 -8.13 -19.87
C VAL A 9 0.48 -8.55 -18.43
N LEU A 10 -0.26 -9.52 -17.88
CA LEU A 10 0.05 -10.08 -16.57
C LEU A 10 1.22 -11.06 -16.73
N GLY A 11 2.27 -10.82 -15.94
CA GLY A 11 3.44 -11.66 -15.84
C GLY A 11 3.25 -12.80 -14.85
N LYS A 12 4.35 -13.24 -14.25
CA LYS A 12 4.33 -14.31 -13.26
C LYS A 12 3.63 -13.85 -11.97
N VAL A 13 3.07 -14.82 -11.25
CA VAL A 13 2.64 -14.62 -9.86
C VAL A 13 3.89 -14.43 -9.02
N LEU A 14 4.02 -13.29 -8.34
CA LEU A 14 5.10 -13.05 -7.38
C LEU A 14 4.73 -13.58 -5.99
N PHE A 15 3.50 -13.31 -5.56
CA PHE A 15 2.98 -13.79 -4.28
C PHE A 15 1.59 -14.40 -4.47
N PRO A 16 1.47 -15.74 -4.42
CA PRO A 16 0.19 -16.42 -4.42
C PRO A 16 -0.68 -16.01 -3.23
N SER A 17 -2.01 -16.09 -3.38
CA SER A 17 -2.97 -15.69 -2.33
C SER A 17 -2.73 -16.40 -0.99
N GLN A 18 -2.37 -17.70 -1.02
CA GLN A 18 -2.06 -18.44 0.20
C GLN A 18 -0.79 -17.94 0.89
N THR A 19 0.24 -17.56 0.13
CA THR A 19 1.47 -16.96 0.66
C THR A 19 1.18 -15.64 1.35
N ILE A 20 0.35 -14.79 0.73
CA ILE A 20 -0.08 -13.52 1.31
C ILE A 20 -0.86 -13.76 2.60
N LYS A 21 -1.84 -14.66 2.59
CA LYS A 21 -2.64 -15.01 3.76
C LYS A 21 -1.78 -15.46 4.94
N ASN A 22 -0.83 -16.38 4.70
CA ASN A 22 0.06 -16.86 5.75
C ASN A 22 0.90 -15.72 6.34
N ARG A 23 1.46 -14.87 5.47
CA ARG A 23 2.29 -13.74 5.91
C ARG A 23 1.49 -12.72 6.72
N VAL A 24 0.26 -12.43 6.31
CA VAL A 24 -0.65 -11.54 7.06
C VAL A 24 -0.97 -12.11 8.45
N THR A 25 -1.23 -13.43 8.54
CA THR A 25 -1.44 -14.09 9.84
C THR A 25 -0.21 -14.00 10.74
N GLU A 26 0.99 -14.17 10.20
CA GLU A 26 2.24 -13.98 10.95
C GLU A 26 2.38 -12.56 11.46
N LEU A 27 2.16 -11.55 10.61
CA LEU A 27 2.23 -10.14 11.00
C LEU A 27 1.20 -9.80 12.07
N GLY A 28 -0.03 -10.30 11.94
CA GLY A 28 -1.08 -10.10 12.93
C GLY A 28 -0.68 -10.61 14.31
N LYS A 29 -0.09 -11.82 14.38
CA LYS A 29 0.44 -12.37 15.64
C LYS A 29 1.54 -11.49 16.24
N VAL A 30 2.49 -11.04 15.43
CA VAL A 30 3.58 -10.18 15.92
C VAL A 30 3.04 -8.86 16.45
N ILE A 31 2.08 -8.24 15.75
CA ILE A 31 1.42 -7.02 16.20
C ILE A 31 0.65 -7.27 17.50
N THR A 32 -0.10 -8.38 17.60
CA THR A 32 -0.79 -8.74 18.84
C THR A 32 0.18 -8.80 20.02
N GLU A 33 1.30 -9.52 19.89
CA GLU A 33 2.26 -9.64 20.99
C GLU A 33 2.95 -8.31 21.35
N ASP A 34 3.26 -7.47 20.35
CA ASP A 34 3.89 -6.17 20.58
C ASP A 34 3.02 -5.17 21.35
N TYR A 35 1.69 -5.37 21.37
CA TYR A 35 0.70 -4.43 21.91
C TYR A 35 -0.21 -5.02 23.01
N ARG A 36 -0.15 -6.34 23.30
CA ARG A 36 -1.06 -7.05 24.23
C ARG A 36 -1.17 -6.42 25.62
N ASP A 37 -0.07 -5.91 26.16
CA ASP A 37 0.01 -5.41 27.53
C ASP A 37 0.34 -3.91 27.60
N ARG A 38 0.02 -3.16 26.54
CA ARG A 38 0.22 -1.70 26.53
C ARG A 38 -0.98 -0.98 27.13
N ASP A 39 -0.69 0.07 27.89
CA ASP A 39 -1.67 0.95 28.51
C ASP A 39 -2.07 2.13 27.58
N SER A 40 -2.28 1.83 26.29
CA SER A 40 -2.64 2.83 25.28
C SER A 40 -3.51 2.23 24.18
N ASP A 41 -4.52 2.97 23.72
CA ASP A 41 -5.39 2.55 22.63
C ASP A 41 -4.60 2.35 21.33
N LEU A 42 -4.83 1.22 20.67
CA LEU A 42 -4.28 0.92 19.35
C LEU A 42 -5.23 1.42 18.24
N LEU A 43 -4.71 2.27 17.35
CA LEU A 43 -5.41 2.75 16.16
C LEU A 43 -4.66 2.35 14.89
N LEU A 44 -5.35 1.62 14.01
CA LEU A 44 -4.84 1.24 12.70
C LEU A 44 -5.36 2.21 11.63
N ILE A 45 -4.44 2.84 10.89
CA ILE A 45 -4.77 3.81 9.83
C ILE A 45 -4.44 3.22 8.48
N SER A 46 -5.43 3.07 7.61
CA SER A 46 -5.18 2.71 6.20
C SER A 46 -5.05 3.95 5.32
N VAL A 47 -4.02 3.96 4.48
CA VAL A 47 -3.90 4.96 3.42
C VAL A 47 -4.65 4.47 2.17
N LEU A 48 -5.66 5.25 1.76
CA LEU A 48 -6.49 4.92 0.62
C LEU A 48 -5.74 5.18 -0.70
N ARG A 49 -5.90 4.34 -1.72
CA ARG A 49 -6.90 3.25 -1.85
C ARG A 49 -6.30 1.85 -1.83
N GLY A 50 -5.02 1.71 -2.13
CA GLY A 50 -4.42 0.42 -2.41
C GLY A 50 -4.29 -0.48 -1.19
N GLY A 51 -4.09 0.12 0.00
CA GLY A 51 -3.96 -0.58 1.27
C GLY A 51 -5.20 -1.35 1.73
N VAL A 52 -6.39 -1.12 1.17
CA VAL A 52 -7.67 -1.62 1.70
C VAL A 52 -7.69 -3.14 1.91
N PHE A 53 -7.21 -3.92 0.93
CA PHE A 53 -7.25 -5.39 1.03
C PHE A 53 -6.30 -5.90 2.13
N PHE A 54 -5.05 -5.43 2.10
CA PHE A 54 -4.06 -5.77 3.12
C PHE A 54 -4.51 -5.34 4.52
N PHE A 55 -5.05 -4.12 4.64
CA PHE A 55 -5.60 -3.59 5.87
C PHE A 55 -6.68 -4.49 6.44
N THR A 56 -7.69 -4.86 5.65
CA THR A 56 -8.78 -5.73 6.13
C THR A 56 -8.31 -7.11 6.56
N ASP A 57 -7.24 -7.63 5.96
CA ASP A 57 -6.71 -8.95 6.31
C ASP A 57 -5.84 -8.87 7.57
N ILE A 58 -5.05 -7.81 7.73
CA ILE A 58 -4.27 -7.52 8.94
C ILE A 58 -5.20 -7.31 10.13
N LEU A 59 -6.23 -6.48 9.98
CA LEU A 59 -7.22 -6.23 11.03
C LEU A 59 -7.81 -7.52 11.59
N ARG A 60 -8.23 -8.44 10.71
CA ARG A 60 -8.80 -9.73 11.10
C ARG A 60 -7.78 -10.70 11.70
N SER A 61 -6.49 -10.42 11.58
CA SER A 61 -5.40 -11.27 12.07
C SER A 61 -4.82 -10.79 13.41
N ILE A 62 -5.23 -9.62 13.90
CA ILE A 62 -4.82 -9.06 15.19
C ILE A 62 -5.87 -9.45 16.24
N ASP A 63 -5.43 -10.12 17.30
CA ASP A 63 -6.25 -10.53 18.44
C ASP A 63 -6.15 -9.51 19.59
N LEU A 64 -6.62 -8.28 19.33
CA LEU A 64 -6.67 -7.16 20.29
C LEU A 64 -7.91 -6.29 20.01
N GLU A 65 -8.39 -5.58 21.04
CA GLU A 65 -9.30 -4.45 20.84
C GLU A 65 -8.53 -3.29 20.19
N LEU A 66 -9.08 -2.73 19.10
CA LEU A 66 -8.45 -1.65 18.35
C LEU A 66 -9.50 -0.82 17.63
N SER A 67 -9.11 0.41 17.27
CA SER A 67 -9.88 1.31 16.41
C SER A 67 -9.28 1.36 15.01
N ILE A 68 -10.06 1.85 14.04
CA ILE A 68 -9.63 2.02 12.65
C ILE A 68 -9.94 3.42 12.13
N ASP A 69 -9.10 3.92 11.23
CA ASP A 69 -9.39 5.12 10.45
C ASP A 69 -8.75 5.03 9.05
N PHE A 70 -9.15 5.93 8.15
CA PHE A 70 -8.70 5.98 6.77
C PHE A 70 -8.23 7.38 6.41
N MET A 71 -7.02 7.49 5.87
CA MET A 71 -6.54 8.73 5.26
C MET A 71 -6.58 8.63 3.74
N GLY A 72 -7.12 9.65 3.09
CA GLY A 72 -7.05 9.81 1.65
C GLY A 72 -5.93 10.76 1.28
N ILE A 73 -5.04 10.34 0.39
CA ILE A 73 -3.99 11.18 -0.16
C ILE A 73 -4.04 11.23 -1.68
N SER A 74 -3.62 12.35 -2.27
CA SER A 74 -3.29 12.43 -3.67
C SER A 74 -1.87 12.98 -3.85
N THR A 75 -1.07 12.32 -4.68
CA THR A 75 0.22 12.83 -5.10
C THR A 75 0.01 13.90 -6.17
N TYR A 76 0.63 15.08 -6.04
CA TYR A 76 0.67 16.03 -7.14
C TYR A 76 1.47 15.42 -8.29
N GLN A 77 0.78 15.09 -9.39
CA GLN A 77 1.42 14.71 -10.65
C GLN A 77 1.92 16.00 -11.30
N SER A 78 3.10 16.48 -10.89
CA SER A 78 3.87 17.34 -11.80
C SER A 78 4.19 16.49 -13.04
N THR A 79 4.09 17.09 -14.22
CA THR A 79 4.28 16.47 -15.54
C THR A 79 5.66 15.82 -15.74
N ASP A 80 6.57 15.96 -14.79
CA ASP A 80 7.86 15.29 -14.74
C ASP A 80 7.79 14.03 -13.88
N LEU A 81 8.44 12.96 -14.37
CA LEU A 81 8.54 11.61 -13.79
C LEU A 81 9.09 11.52 -12.34
N LYS A 82 9.23 12.64 -11.63
CA LYS A 82 9.67 12.73 -10.23
C LYS A 82 8.53 13.29 -9.38
N SER A 83 7.99 12.47 -8.48
CA SER A 83 7.09 12.99 -7.45
C SER A 83 7.89 13.96 -6.58
N THR A 84 7.39 15.18 -6.41
CA THR A 84 8.02 16.21 -5.54
C THR A 84 7.93 15.85 -4.06
N GLY A 85 7.32 14.71 -3.71
CA GLY A 85 6.99 14.32 -2.34
C GLY A 85 5.85 15.13 -1.72
N VAL A 86 5.32 16.13 -2.43
CA VAL A 86 4.18 16.92 -1.98
C VAL A 86 2.90 16.11 -2.22
N VAL A 87 2.24 15.74 -1.13
CA VAL A 87 0.95 15.04 -1.15
C VAL A 87 -0.13 15.96 -0.57
N LYS A 88 -1.33 15.89 -1.15
CA LYS A 88 -2.52 16.55 -0.63
C LYS A 88 -3.33 15.54 0.17
N ILE A 89 -3.69 15.89 1.40
CA ILE A 89 -4.69 15.12 2.16
C ILE A 89 -6.07 15.43 1.53
N THR A 90 -6.72 14.40 1.01
CA THR A 90 -8.07 14.48 0.41
C THR A 90 -9.15 14.02 1.37
N LYS A 91 -8.79 13.19 2.35
CA LYS A 91 -9.61 12.82 3.51
C LYS A 91 -8.68 12.73 4.71
N ASP A 92 -9.01 13.47 5.77
CA ASP A 92 -8.30 13.41 7.04
C ASP A 92 -8.98 12.40 7.99
N LEU A 93 -8.31 12.16 9.11
CA LEU A 93 -8.80 11.35 10.24
C LEU A 93 -10.09 11.94 10.81
N GLU A 94 -10.97 11.05 11.25
CA GLU A 94 -12.20 11.38 11.97
C GLU A 94 -11.97 11.40 13.48
N GLU A 95 -11.08 10.53 13.97
CA GLU A 95 -10.79 10.38 15.39
C GLU A 95 -9.52 11.14 15.81
N PRO A 96 -9.50 11.72 17.03
CA PRO A 96 -8.26 12.23 17.62
C PRO A 96 -7.28 11.09 17.88
N ILE A 97 -5.98 11.38 17.72
CA ILE A 97 -4.90 10.41 17.86
C ILE A 97 -3.92 10.73 18.99
N GLU A 98 -4.19 11.78 19.77
CA GLU A 98 -3.34 12.17 20.89
C GLU A 98 -3.25 11.02 21.91
N GLY A 99 -2.03 10.69 22.33
CA GLY A 99 -1.76 9.61 23.30
C GLY A 99 -2.04 8.19 22.78
N LYS A 100 -2.47 8.01 21.52
CA LYS A 100 -2.74 6.68 20.95
C LYS A 100 -1.50 6.06 20.32
N ASP A 101 -1.47 4.74 20.33
CA ASP A 101 -0.50 3.94 19.60
C ASP A 101 -1.00 3.73 18.16
N ILE A 102 -0.23 4.19 17.18
CA ILE A 102 -0.65 4.22 15.77
C ILE A 102 0.13 3.19 14.96
N ILE A 103 -0.57 2.42 14.13
CA ILE A 103 0.03 1.65 13.04
C ILE A 103 -0.53 2.15 11.71
N ILE A 104 0.35 2.73 10.89
CA ILE A 104 -0.01 3.08 9.51
C ILE A 104 0.14 1.83 8.65
N VAL A 105 -0.92 1.45 7.95
CA VAL A 105 -0.97 0.27 7.08
C VAL A 105 -1.01 0.70 5.61
N GLU A 106 0.05 0.36 4.88
CA GLU A 106 0.26 0.73 3.47
C GLU A 106 0.40 -0.51 2.57
N ASP A 107 -0.06 -0.43 1.32
CA ASP A 107 0.12 -1.53 0.36
C ASP A 107 1.56 -1.63 -0.15
N ILE A 108 2.18 -0.50 -0.50
CA ILE A 108 3.55 -0.47 -0.99
C ILE A 108 4.28 0.80 -0.59
N ILE A 109 5.48 0.64 -0.05
CA ILE A 109 6.37 1.77 0.21
C ILE A 109 7.56 1.71 -0.75
N ASP A 110 7.57 2.64 -1.71
CA ASP A 110 8.61 2.78 -2.73
C ASP A 110 9.69 3.79 -2.29
N THR A 111 9.64 5.06 -2.72
CA THR A 111 10.63 6.08 -2.31
C THR A 111 10.53 6.47 -0.84
N GLY A 112 9.36 6.31 -0.23
CA GLY A 112 9.10 6.65 1.18
C GLY A 112 8.73 8.11 1.43
N LEU A 113 8.65 8.93 0.38
CA LEU A 113 8.32 10.35 0.52
C LEU A 113 6.89 10.56 1.06
N THR A 114 5.92 9.78 0.56
CA THR A 114 4.54 9.80 1.02
C THR A 114 4.42 9.47 2.50
N ILE A 115 4.96 8.33 2.92
CA ILE A 115 4.88 7.91 4.33
C ILE A 115 5.67 8.86 5.24
N SER A 116 6.80 9.41 4.77
CA SER A 116 7.57 10.43 5.50
C SER A 116 6.74 11.71 5.73
N TYR A 117 5.95 12.13 4.73
CA TYR A 117 4.99 13.24 4.91
C TYR A 117 3.92 12.90 5.95
N LEU A 118 3.30 11.73 5.84
CA LEU A 118 2.26 11.29 6.79
C LEU A 118 2.80 11.21 8.22
N LEU A 119 4.00 10.65 8.41
CA LEU A 119 4.66 10.61 9.71
C LEU A 119 4.84 12.02 10.30
N ARG A 120 5.28 13.01 9.51
CA ARG A 120 5.39 14.39 10.00
C ARG A 120 4.05 14.98 10.40
N ASN A 121 3.01 14.77 9.59
CA ASN A 121 1.67 15.29 9.85
C ASN A 121 0.98 14.64 11.05
N LEU A 122 1.20 13.34 11.26
CA LEU A 122 0.60 12.60 12.39
C LEU A 122 1.36 12.86 13.68
N LYS A 123 2.69 12.98 13.65
CA LYS A 123 3.49 13.33 14.83
C LYS A 123 3.12 14.68 15.44
N SER A 124 2.70 15.66 14.64
CA SER A 124 2.24 16.95 15.16
C SER A 124 0.89 16.90 15.88
N ARG A 125 0.24 15.73 15.92
CA ARG A 125 -1.00 15.47 16.68
C ARG A 125 -0.75 14.68 17.96
N TYR A 126 0.51 14.58 18.37
CA TYR A 126 0.95 14.00 19.65
C TYR A 126 0.48 12.56 19.96
N PRO A 127 0.59 11.59 19.02
CA PRO A 127 0.38 10.19 19.35
C PRO A 127 1.47 9.67 20.30
N ASN A 128 1.17 8.59 21.02
CA ASN A 128 2.14 7.92 21.90
C ASN A 128 3.27 7.27 21.09
N ASN A 129 2.91 6.56 20.02
CA ASN A 129 3.87 5.98 19.08
C ASN A 129 3.27 5.93 17.67
N ILE A 130 4.14 5.89 16.64
CA ILE A 130 3.72 5.61 15.27
C ILE A 130 4.66 4.57 14.66
N GLU A 131 4.10 3.42 14.32
CA GLU A 131 4.78 2.36 13.58
C GLU A 131 4.22 2.23 12.17
N ILE A 132 5.00 1.60 11.29
CA ILE A 132 4.61 1.35 9.90
C ILE A 132 4.50 -0.15 9.66
N CYS A 133 3.37 -0.56 9.09
CA CYS A 133 3.12 -1.87 8.52
C CYS A 133 2.90 -1.74 7.02
N THR A 134 3.69 -2.43 6.20
CA THR A 134 3.48 -2.45 4.75
C THR A 134 3.44 -3.85 4.20
N LEU A 135 2.58 -4.07 3.21
CA LEU A 135 2.57 -5.32 2.47
C LEU A 135 3.86 -5.47 1.64
N LEU A 136 4.25 -4.45 0.88
CA LEU A 136 5.43 -4.47 0.01
C LEU A 136 6.42 -3.35 0.34
N ASP A 137 7.65 -3.71 0.66
CA ASP A 137 8.77 -2.77 0.76
C ASP A 137 9.64 -2.83 -0.50
N ARG A 138 9.63 -1.76 -1.31
CA ARG A 138 10.55 -1.59 -2.45
C ARG A 138 11.73 -0.72 -2.02
N ASN A 139 12.58 -1.28 -1.18
CA ASN A 139 13.69 -0.55 -0.57
C ASN A 139 14.78 -0.11 -1.57
N VAL A 140 14.89 -0.76 -2.75
CA VAL A 140 15.87 -0.43 -3.80
C VAL A 140 15.75 1.01 -4.34
N ARG A 141 14.64 1.69 -4.07
CA ARG A 141 14.36 3.08 -4.47
C ARG A 141 14.16 4.02 -3.28
N ARG A 142 14.44 3.56 -2.07
CA ARG A 142 14.28 4.32 -0.82
C ARG A 142 15.09 5.62 -0.89
N ILE A 143 14.40 6.75 -0.66
CA ILE A 143 15.00 8.09 -0.56
C ILE A 143 14.81 8.63 0.85
N ALA A 144 13.62 8.44 1.41
CA ALA A 144 13.31 8.91 2.76
C ALA A 144 13.93 8.00 3.82
N ASP A 145 14.50 8.60 4.87
CA ASP A 145 14.91 7.89 6.07
C ASP A 145 13.67 7.56 6.91
N ILE A 146 13.22 6.30 6.83
CA ILE A 146 12.05 5.78 7.53
C ILE A 146 12.35 4.38 8.06
N LYS A 147 11.82 4.08 9.25
CA LYS A 147 11.87 2.74 9.82
C LYS A 147 10.53 2.05 9.59
N ILE A 148 10.55 0.92 8.89
CA ILE A 148 9.37 0.08 8.70
C ILE A 148 9.48 -1.10 9.66
N LYS A 149 8.53 -1.23 10.59
CA LYS A 149 8.58 -2.25 11.63
C LYS A 149 8.00 -3.59 11.15
N TYR A 150 6.88 -3.53 10.44
CA TYR A 150 6.18 -4.72 9.95
C TYR A 150 6.22 -4.75 8.42
N ILE A 151 6.99 -5.67 7.86
CA ILE A 151 7.15 -5.84 6.41
C ILE A 151 6.52 -7.16 5.99
N GLY A 152 5.55 -7.11 5.09
CA GLY A 152 5.00 -8.31 4.44
C GLY A 152 6.07 -8.97 3.58
N PHE A 153 6.49 -8.30 2.53
CA PHE A 153 7.49 -8.79 1.58
C PHE A 153 8.39 -7.65 1.09
N THR A 154 9.66 -7.95 0.87
CA THR A 154 10.57 -7.05 0.15
C THR A 154 10.55 -7.41 -1.34
N ILE A 155 10.45 -6.39 -2.21
CA ILE A 155 10.45 -6.57 -3.67
C ILE A 155 11.55 -5.74 -4.34
N GLY A 156 11.96 -6.17 -5.53
CA GLY A 156 12.86 -5.41 -6.38
C GLY A 156 12.10 -4.40 -7.25
N GLU A 157 12.61 -4.19 -8.46
CA GLU A 157 12.10 -3.17 -9.38
C GLU A 157 10.80 -3.53 -10.10
N GLN A 158 10.25 -4.74 -9.87
CA GLN A 158 9.08 -5.23 -10.59
C GLN A 158 7.89 -4.31 -10.36
N PHE A 159 7.18 -3.96 -11.44
CA PHE A 159 5.87 -3.34 -11.31
C PHE A 159 4.84 -4.41 -10.98
N VAL A 160 3.98 -4.14 -10.00
CA VAL A 160 3.10 -5.14 -9.41
C VAL A 160 1.65 -4.69 -9.37
N VAL A 161 0.74 -5.63 -9.53
CA VAL A 161 -0.71 -5.42 -9.44
C VAL A 161 -1.38 -6.59 -8.74
N GLY A 162 -2.61 -6.38 -8.26
CA GLY A 162 -3.36 -7.39 -7.50
C GLY A 162 -3.27 -7.16 -6.00
N TYR A 163 -4.23 -7.73 -5.28
CA TYR A 163 -4.37 -7.61 -3.83
C TYR A 163 -4.35 -6.15 -3.37
N GLY A 164 -5.21 -5.33 -3.97
CA GLY A 164 -5.29 -3.89 -3.73
C GLY A 164 -4.40 -3.04 -4.64
N LEU A 165 -3.25 -3.54 -5.09
CA LEU A 165 -2.33 -2.83 -6.01
C LEU A 165 -2.92 -2.73 -7.41
N ASP A 166 -2.59 -1.66 -8.13
CA ASP A 166 -3.24 -1.35 -9.40
C ASP A 166 -2.31 -0.85 -10.52
N TYR A 167 -2.88 -0.90 -11.72
CA TYR A 167 -2.45 -0.05 -12.82
C TYR A 167 -3.68 0.63 -13.42
N LYS A 168 -3.72 1.98 -13.36
CA LYS A 168 -4.85 2.79 -13.84
C LYS A 168 -6.20 2.31 -13.29
N GLN A 169 -6.24 2.07 -11.97
CA GLN A 169 -7.40 1.57 -11.22
C GLN A 169 -7.84 0.13 -11.55
N LYS A 170 -7.11 -0.60 -12.39
CA LYS A 170 -7.42 -2.00 -12.76
C LYS A 170 -6.61 -2.98 -11.92
N TYR A 171 -7.09 -4.23 -11.89
CA TYR A 171 -6.44 -5.40 -11.29
C TYR A 171 -6.40 -5.48 -9.75
N ARG A 172 -6.87 -4.46 -9.01
CA ARG A 172 -6.93 -4.47 -7.53
C ARG A 172 -7.58 -5.72 -6.94
N ASN A 173 -8.58 -6.27 -7.63
CA ASN A 173 -9.42 -7.39 -7.17
C ASN A 173 -8.84 -8.80 -7.46
N LEU A 174 -7.60 -8.89 -7.95
CA LEU A 174 -6.90 -10.17 -8.04
C LEU A 174 -6.45 -10.60 -6.64
N GLU A 175 -6.58 -11.89 -6.32
CA GLU A 175 -6.27 -12.42 -4.98
C GLU A 175 -4.77 -12.62 -4.74
N SER A 176 -3.96 -12.60 -5.80
CA SER A 176 -2.51 -12.76 -5.76
C SER A 176 -1.85 -11.51 -6.31
N ILE A 177 -0.57 -11.33 -6.00
CA ILE A 177 0.23 -10.24 -6.54
C ILE A 177 0.98 -10.75 -7.76
N TYR A 178 0.82 -10.04 -8.87
CA TYR A 178 1.40 -10.37 -10.17
C TYR A 178 2.39 -9.30 -10.56
N GLU A 179 3.43 -9.72 -11.27
CA GLU A 179 4.22 -8.79 -12.07
C GLU A 179 3.37 -8.26 -13.25
N LEU A 180 3.47 -6.98 -13.56
CA LEU A 180 2.89 -6.38 -14.76
C LEU A 180 3.99 -6.08 -15.78
N LYS A 181 3.85 -6.63 -16.99
CA LYS A 181 4.78 -6.39 -18.09
C LYS A 181 4.51 -5.02 -18.71
N ILE A 182 5.06 -3.95 -18.12
CA ILE A 182 4.85 -2.55 -18.55
C ILE A 182 5.07 -2.36 -20.05
N ASP A 183 6.10 -2.99 -20.62
CA ASP A 183 6.43 -2.81 -22.04
C ASP A 183 5.31 -3.26 -22.98
N MET A 184 4.55 -4.29 -22.58
CA MET A 184 3.39 -4.75 -23.34
C MET A 184 2.21 -3.78 -23.18
N VAL A 185 2.05 -3.21 -21.98
CA VAL A 185 1.01 -2.20 -21.72
C VAL A 185 1.23 -0.92 -22.52
N LYS A 186 2.48 -0.47 -22.65
CA LYS A 186 2.82 0.71 -23.48
C LYS A 186 2.53 0.46 -24.95
N LYS A 187 2.94 -0.69 -25.49
CA LYS A 187 2.67 -1.10 -26.87
C LYS A 187 1.19 -1.18 -27.19
N ASP A 188 0.36 -1.70 -26.27
CA ASP A 188 -1.09 -1.75 -26.45
C ASP A 188 -1.71 -0.33 -26.51
N ILE A 189 -1.21 0.61 -25.70
CA ILE A 189 -1.67 2.01 -25.73
C ILE A 189 -1.25 2.69 -27.04
N GLU A 190 0.00 2.54 -27.46
CA GLU A 190 0.53 3.09 -28.72
C GLU A 190 -0.24 2.52 -29.92
N ALA A 191 -0.54 1.23 -29.94
CA ALA A 191 -1.33 0.58 -30.99
C ALA A 191 -2.78 1.11 -31.05
N ILE A 192 -3.43 1.32 -29.89
CA ILE A 192 -4.77 1.89 -29.83
C ILE A 192 -4.77 3.36 -30.33
N GLN A 193 -3.77 4.15 -29.95
CA GLN A 193 -3.64 5.54 -30.39
C GLN A 193 -3.36 5.64 -31.90
N SER A 194 -2.47 4.80 -32.43
CA SER A 194 -2.21 4.70 -33.87
C SER A 194 -3.47 4.33 -34.67
N ASN A 195 -4.28 3.39 -34.17
CA ASN A 195 -5.54 3.00 -34.81
C ASN A 195 -6.64 4.08 -34.75
N LEU A 196 -6.59 4.97 -33.76
CA LEU A 196 -7.50 6.13 -33.66
C LEU A 196 -7.05 7.28 -34.56
N SER A 197 -5.75 7.49 -34.72
CA SER A 197 -5.17 8.49 -35.63
C SER A 197 -5.34 8.12 -37.10
N ASN A 198 -5.31 6.82 -37.44
CA ASN A 198 -5.54 6.33 -38.81
C ASN A 198 -7.02 6.25 -39.21
N LYS A 199 -7.94 6.64 -38.32
CA LYS A 199 -9.40 6.70 -38.56
C LYS A 199 -9.94 8.13 -38.68
N LYS A 200 -9.06 9.14 -38.68
CA LYS A 200 -9.37 10.52 -39.06
C LYS A 200 -8.80 10.80 -40.44
#